data_AF-A0A4P9XY00-F1
#
_entry.id   AF-A0A4P9XY00-F1
#
_cell.length_a   1.000
_cell.length_b   1.000
_cell.length_c   1.000
_cell.angle_alpha   90.00
_cell.angle_beta   90.00
_cell.angle_gamma   90.00
#
_symmetry.space_group_name_H-M   'P 1'
#
loop_
_entity.id
_entity.type
_entity.pdbx_description
1 polymer ?
#
loop_
_entity_poly.entity_id
_entity_poly.type
_entity_poly.pdbx_seq_one_letter_code
_entity_poly.pdbx_strand_id
1 'polypeptide(L)'
;MSRTMTMVSIGTGEGGDAKVAASDAARTEVEHHPPFQDPHHPLPSTMNPHGPSAPTIGFVDDNGRPHRASIATDRASSTSISLDNASIQPTKSSGDSSIPPKVKAATHTPPPGLTVIPEILTVEEEEALIREVDARPWSGKGAGLNPELRRRTQQYGYIFSYRLRQVTEDLGELPEIFKPLLERVAHLFPSDEPPDSVIVNEYEVGQGIMPHVDSLKFGPVVISVSLLSPCALHVCRVRKKGEEAESADDHTLALHRRSAVVLSGESRYGYTHGISKDEIDWVDEERLVRSRRISLTIRRIQGYGWTVE
;
A
#
# COMPACT_ATOMS: atom_id res chain seq x y z
N MET A 1 -19.91 34.55 14.88
CA MET A 1 -21.32 34.68 15.31
C MET A 1 -21.57 33.62 16.35
N SER A 2 -21.68 33.99 17.63
CA SER A 2 -21.95 33.05 18.73
C SER A 2 -23.45 32.75 18.75
N ARG A 3 -23.84 31.48 18.71
CA ARG A 3 -25.24 31.06 18.89
C ARG A 3 -25.34 30.08 20.05
N THR A 4 -26.06 30.52 21.07
CA THR A 4 -26.49 29.78 22.25
C THR A 4 -27.46 28.67 21.86
N MET A 5 -27.29 27.49 22.45
CA MET A 5 -28.12 26.30 22.25
C MET A 5 -29.21 26.25 23.32
N THR A 6 -30.48 26.14 22.90
CA THR A 6 -31.65 25.97 23.77
C THR A 6 -32.15 24.53 23.62
N MET A 7 -32.30 23.81 24.74
CA MET A 7 -32.95 22.49 24.75
C MET A 7 -34.47 22.63 24.57
N VAL A 8 -35.04 21.88 23.63
CA VAL A 8 -36.48 21.61 23.57
C VAL A 8 -36.67 20.11 23.79
N SER A 9 -37.42 19.76 24.83
CA SER A 9 -37.81 18.38 25.13
C SER A 9 -39.12 18.08 24.41
N ILE A 10 -39.11 17.07 23.53
CA ILE A 10 -40.30 16.59 22.82
C ILE A 10 -40.84 15.40 23.60
N GLY A 11 -42.00 15.58 24.23
CA GLY A 11 -42.73 14.50 24.90
C GLY A 11 -43.49 13.63 23.90
N THR A 12 -43.49 12.32 24.13
CA THR A 12 -44.38 11.37 23.45
C THR A 12 -45.28 10.71 24.49
N GLY A 13 -46.59 10.80 24.27
CA GLY A 13 -47.64 10.29 25.15
C GLY A 13 -47.94 8.79 24.99
N GLU A 14 -48.23 8.21 26.16
CA GLU A 14 -49.17 7.15 26.56
C GLU A 14 -49.63 6.01 25.62
N GLY A 15 -49.57 4.78 26.17
CA GLY A 15 -50.69 3.82 26.14
C GLY A 15 -50.32 2.33 26.07
N GLY A 16 -50.51 1.57 27.16
CA GLY A 16 -50.74 0.10 27.10
C GLY A 16 -50.12 -0.76 28.22
N ASP A 17 -50.96 -1.21 29.16
CA ASP A 17 -50.67 -2.08 30.31
C ASP A 17 -50.20 -3.52 29.96
N ALA A 18 -49.25 -4.08 30.74
CA ALA A 18 -49.33 -5.43 31.32
C ALA A 18 -48.15 -5.80 32.28
N LYS A 19 -48.51 -6.04 33.55
CA LYS A 19 -48.01 -7.02 34.55
C LYS A 19 -46.49 -7.24 34.81
N VAL A 20 -46.12 -6.83 36.04
CA VAL A 20 -45.42 -7.58 37.14
C VAL A 20 -44.18 -8.43 36.81
N ALA A 21 -43.02 -8.00 37.32
CA ALA A 21 -42.17 -8.78 38.24
C ALA A 21 -41.03 -7.90 38.80
N ALA A 22 -40.84 -7.93 40.12
CA ALA A 22 -39.73 -7.32 40.82
C ALA A 22 -38.46 -8.20 40.74
N SER A 23 -37.28 -7.59 40.65
CA SER A 23 -36.14 -7.96 41.49
C SER A 23 -34.94 -7.02 41.29
N ASP A 24 -34.41 -6.64 42.46
CA ASP A 24 -33.05 -6.33 42.85
C ASP A 24 -32.22 -5.17 42.28
N ALA A 25 -31.76 -4.42 43.28
CA ALA A 25 -30.83 -3.32 43.25
C ALA A 25 -29.38 -3.82 43.13
N ALA A 26 -28.56 -3.07 42.41
CA ALA A 26 -27.16 -2.85 42.78
C ALA A 26 -26.70 -1.49 42.25
N ARG A 27 -26.53 -0.55 43.19
CA ARG A 27 -25.73 0.67 43.03
C ARG A 27 -24.26 0.31 43.20
N THR A 28 -23.39 0.85 42.36
CA THR A 28 -21.96 1.11 42.63
C THR A 28 -21.49 2.08 41.54
N GLU A 29 -21.54 3.38 41.85
CA GLU A 29 -20.37 4.21 42.21
C GLU A 29 -19.57 4.67 40.99
N VAL A 30 -19.72 5.96 40.72
CA VAL A 30 -19.07 6.75 39.68
C VAL A 30 -17.80 7.34 40.30
N GLU A 31 -16.63 6.91 39.85
CA GLU A 31 -15.38 7.61 40.15
C GLU A 31 -15.13 8.71 39.11
N HIS A 32 -15.08 9.96 39.61
CA HIS A 32 -14.63 11.14 38.89
C HIS A 32 -13.11 11.23 38.97
N HIS A 33 -12.43 11.26 37.81
CA HIS A 33 -11.06 11.75 37.71
C HIS A 33 -11.00 13.07 36.93
N PRO A 34 -10.26 14.07 37.44
CA PRO A 34 -10.24 15.43 36.88
C PRO A 34 -9.36 15.56 35.62
N PRO A 35 -9.61 16.57 34.77
CA PRO A 35 -8.91 16.76 33.50
C PRO A 35 -7.46 17.25 33.70
N PHE A 36 -6.56 16.65 32.94
CA PHE A 36 -5.15 17.01 32.86
C PHE A 36 -4.98 18.35 32.12
N GLN A 37 -4.20 19.24 32.72
CA GLN A 37 -3.88 20.57 32.22
C GLN A 37 -2.75 20.53 31.18
N ASP A 38 -2.92 21.37 30.16
CA ASP A 38 -2.00 21.68 29.07
C ASP A 38 -0.97 22.73 29.52
N PRO A 39 0.34 22.56 29.30
CA PRO A 39 1.30 23.65 29.40
C PRO A 39 1.77 24.11 28.01
N HIS A 40 1.22 25.24 27.57
CA HIS A 40 1.83 26.13 26.60
C HIS A 40 3.26 26.50 27.02
N HIS A 41 4.22 26.39 26.10
CA HIS A 41 5.44 27.19 26.12
C HIS A 41 5.75 27.73 24.71
N PRO A 42 6.26 28.97 24.59
CA PRO A 42 6.23 29.74 23.35
C PRO A 42 7.45 29.50 22.45
N LEU A 43 7.23 29.66 21.15
CA LEU A 43 8.27 29.83 20.12
C LEU A 43 8.92 31.21 20.25
N PRO A 44 10.25 31.36 20.04
CA PRO A 44 10.84 32.63 19.68
C PRO A 44 11.03 32.78 18.17
N SER A 45 10.78 34.00 17.72
CA SER A 45 10.85 34.49 16.35
C SER A 45 12.24 35.03 15.95
N THR A 46 12.46 35.11 14.63
CA THR A 46 13.33 36.02 13.85
C THR A 46 14.87 35.93 13.88
N MET A 47 15.41 35.53 12.70
CA MET A 47 16.49 36.12 11.88
C MET A 47 17.78 36.68 12.53
N ASN A 48 18.94 36.14 12.11
CA ASN A 48 19.95 36.93 11.37
C ASN A 48 20.93 36.00 10.59
N PRO A 49 21.49 36.45 9.45
CA PRO A 49 22.32 35.66 8.55
C PRO A 49 23.80 35.78 8.93
N HIS A 50 24.57 34.70 8.78
CA HIS A 50 26.00 34.64 8.43
C HIS A 50 26.45 33.19 8.65
N GLY A 51 26.80 32.51 7.55
CA GLY A 51 27.26 31.13 7.60
C GLY A 51 28.68 30.97 8.14
N PRO A 52 29.04 29.75 8.54
CA PRO A 52 30.40 29.28 8.46
C PRO A 52 30.55 28.18 7.39
N SER A 53 31.68 28.29 6.71
CA SER A 53 32.25 27.47 5.66
C SER A 53 32.22 25.96 5.96
N ALA A 54 31.89 25.16 4.95
CA ALA A 54 32.01 23.70 4.99
C ALA A 54 33.50 23.27 5.04
N PRO A 55 33.87 22.25 5.83
CA PRO A 55 35.20 21.65 5.74
C PRO A 55 35.30 20.71 4.53
N THR A 56 36.28 20.98 3.67
CA THR A 56 36.70 20.09 2.58
C THR A 56 37.39 18.84 3.17
N ILE A 57 36.77 17.68 3.03
CA ILE A 57 37.39 16.39 3.37
C ILE A 57 38.31 15.98 2.21
N GLY A 58 39.62 16.08 2.43
CA GLY A 58 40.64 15.53 1.54
C GLY A 58 40.96 14.09 1.93
N PHE A 59 40.84 13.16 0.97
CA PHE A 59 41.28 11.78 1.13
C PHE A 59 42.81 11.70 1.02
N VAL A 60 43.45 11.12 2.04
CA VAL A 60 44.87 10.76 2.09
C VAL A 60 44.99 9.24 1.98
N ASP A 61 46.07 8.72 1.39
CA ASP A 61 46.37 7.29 1.44
C ASP A 61 46.99 6.90 2.81
N ASP A 62 47.11 5.60 3.08
CA ASP A 62 47.64 5.04 4.34
C ASP A 62 49.10 5.46 4.66
N ASN A 63 49.75 6.23 3.79
CA ASN A 63 51.11 6.76 3.98
C ASN A 63 51.19 8.30 3.93
N GLY A 64 50.04 8.99 3.99
CA GLY A 64 49.98 10.44 4.23
C GLY A 64 50.47 11.33 3.09
N ARG A 65 50.37 10.89 1.82
CA ARG A 65 50.75 11.73 0.66
C ARG A 65 49.54 12.27 -0.10
N PRO A 66 49.51 13.57 -0.47
CA PRO A 66 48.41 14.13 -1.26
C PRO A 66 48.53 13.77 -2.76
N HIS A 67 47.44 13.30 -3.35
CA HIS A 67 47.33 13.00 -4.79
C HIS A 67 47.33 14.28 -5.64
N ARG A 68 48.26 14.38 -6.61
CA ARG A 68 48.28 15.42 -7.64
C ARG A 68 47.79 14.82 -8.96
N ALA A 69 46.59 15.20 -9.40
CA ALA A 69 46.11 14.88 -10.74
C ALA A 69 46.90 15.69 -11.78
N SER A 70 47.53 15.01 -12.73
CA SER A 70 48.11 15.63 -13.92
C SER A 70 47.20 15.35 -15.12
N ILE A 71 46.78 16.43 -15.77
CA ILE A 71 46.03 16.43 -17.03
C ILE A 71 47.07 16.28 -18.15
N ALA A 72 46.94 15.24 -18.97
CA ALA A 72 47.66 15.11 -20.22
C ALA A 72 46.66 14.98 -21.37
N THR A 73 46.67 15.99 -22.23
CA THR A 73 46.07 16.01 -23.56
C THR A 73 46.95 15.21 -24.52
N ASP A 74 46.38 14.31 -25.33
CA ASP A 74 46.59 14.35 -26.79
C ASP A 74 45.71 13.38 -27.60
N ARG A 75 45.02 14.00 -28.56
CA ARG A 75 44.85 13.70 -29.99
C ARG A 75 44.75 12.26 -30.55
N ALA A 76 43.77 12.17 -31.46
CA ALA A 76 43.35 11.07 -32.33
C ALA A 76 44.44 10.32 -33.10
N SER A 77 44.18 9.03 -33.34
CA SER A 77 44.48 8.34 -34.60
C SER A 77 43.56 7.13 -34.80
N SER A 78 42.94 7.11 -35.98
CA SER A 78 42.14 6.05 -36.56
C SER A 78 42.99 4.85 -36.96
N THR A 79 42.60 3.63 -36.56
CA THR A 79 42.89 2.42 -37.35
C THR A 79 41.81 1.36 -37.13
N SER A 80 41.16 0.96 -38.23
CA SER A 80 40.27 -0.18 -38.34
C SER A 80 41.06 -1.49 -38.35
N ILE A 81 40.75 -2.45 -37.48
CA ILE A 81 41.18 -3.85 -37.62
C ILE A 81 40.03 -4.80 -37.24
N SER A 82 39.94 -5.84 -38.06
CA SER A 82 38.87 -6.78 -38.32
C SER A 82 38.49 -7.75 -37.21
N LEU A 83 37.29 -8.30 -37.39
CA LEU A 83 36.73 -9.50 -36.75
C LEU A 83 37.67 -10.70 -36.91
N ASP A 84 38.00 -11.35 -35.80
CA ASP A 84 38.49 -12.72 -35.80
C ASP A 84 37.60 -13.61 -34.93
N ASN A 85 37.30 -14.75 -35.54
CA ASN A 85 36.29 -15.73 -35.19
C ASN A 85 36.94 -16.81 -34.33
N ALA A 86 36.62 -16.88 -33.03
CA ALA A 86 37.10 -17.94 -32.14
C ALA A 86 35.94 -18.83 -31.70
N SER A 87 35.91 -20.02 -32.30
CA SER A 87 35.04 -21.15 -31.96
C SER A 87 35.31 -21.63 -30.52
N ILE A 88 34.28 -21.60 -29.66
CA ILE A 88 34.30 -22.24 -28.35
C ILE A 88 33.27 -23.37 -28.36
N GLN A 89 33.76 -24.60 -28.20
CA GLN A 89 32.94 -25.81 -28.05
C GLN A 89 32.36 -25.92 -26.62
N PRO A 90 31.19 -26.56 -26.45
CA PRO A 90 30.49 -26.58 -25.17
C PRO A 90 31.04 -27.65 -24.21
N THR A 91 31.41 -27.24 -23.00
CA THR A 91 31.75 -28.12 -21.88
C THR A 91 30.49 -28.51 -21.09
N LYS A 92 30.33 -29.80 -20.81
CA LYS A 92 29.20 -30.39 -20.06
C LYS A 92 29.35 -30.26 -18.53
N SER A 93 28.27 -29.76 -17.92
CA SER A 93 27.62 -30.10 -16.64
C SER A 93 28.38 -30.21 -15.30
N SER A 94 27.96 -29.38 -14.35
CA SER A 94 27.36 -29.75 -13.04
C SER A 94 26.89 -28.43 -12.39
N GLY A 95 25.76 -28.27 -11.69
CA GLY A 95 24.76 -29.19 -11.17
C GLY A 95 24.21 -28.59 -9.88
N ASP A 96 23.38 -27.55 -9.96
CA ASP A 96 22.30 -27.28 -9.00
C ASP A 96 21.31 -26.28 -9.64
N SER A 97 20.37 -26.83 -10.42
CA SER A 97 19.22 -26.09 -10.94
C SER A 97 18.02 -26.74 -10.29
N SER A 98 17.51 -26.11 -9.23
CA SER A 98 16.25 -26.49 -8.61
C SER A 98 15.16 -26.53 -9.69
N ILE A 99 14.78 -27.74 -10.06
CA ILE A 99 13.69 -28.03 -10.99
C ILE A 99 12.41 -27.46 -10.33
N PRO A 100 11.62 -26.61 -11.01
CA PRO A 100 10.35 -26.15 -10.44
C PRO A 100 9.44 -27.38 -10.26
N PRO A 101 8.63 -27.44 -9.18
CA PRO A 101 7.61 -28.48 -9.08
C PRO A 101 6.72 -28.39 -10.32
N LYS A 102 6.47 -29.53 -10.97
CA LYS A 102 5.47 -29.63 -12.06
C LYS A 102 4.10 -29.24 -11.50
N VAL A 103 3.75 -27.97 -11.56
CA VAL A 103 2.38 -27.51 -11.38
C VAL A 103 1.67 -27.79 -12.69
N LYS A 104 0.67 -28.67 -12.65
CA LYS A 104 -0.21 -28.87 -13.81
C LYS A 104 -0.84 -27.53 -14.14
N ALA A 105 -0.76 -27.10 -15.40
CA ALA A 105 -1.48 -25.94 -15.90
C ALA A 105 -2.96 -26.14 -15.57
N ALA A 106 -3.40 -25.46 -14.53
CA ALA A 106 -4.75 -25.59 -14.06
C ALA A 106 -5.48 -24.37 -14.60
N THR A 107 -6.31 -24.60 -15.61
CA THR A 107 -7.26 -23.63 -16.14
C THR A 107 -8.34 -23.41 -15.07
N HIS A 108 -7.97 -22.77 -13.97
CA HIS A 108 -8.89 -22.39 -12.93
C HIS A 108 -9.48 -21.04 -13.31
N THR A 109 -10.76 -21.05 -13.68
CA THR A 109 -11.55 -19.83 -13.85
C THR A 109 -11.36 -18.96 -12.61
N PRO A 110 -10.92 -17.70 -12.73
CA PRO A 110 -10.70 -16.86 -11.56
C PRO A 110 -11.99 -16.70 -10.75
N PRO A 111 -11.89 -16.45 -9.43
CA PRO A 111 -13.04 -16.20 -8.57
C PRO A 111 -13.95 -15.12 -9.17
N PRO A 112 -15.27 -15.24 -9.06
CA PRO A 112 -16.19 -14.21 -9.53
C PRO A 112 -15.84 -12.83 -8.97
N GLY A 113 -15.73 -11.86 -9.88
CA GLY A 113 -15.38 -10.48 -9.57
C GLY A 113 -13.89 -10.18 -9.39
N LEU A 114 -13.01 -11.19 -9.58
CA LEU A 114 -11.55 -11.00 -9.69
C LEU A 114 -11.16 -10.78 -11.15
N THR A 115 -10.59 -9.60 -11.46
CA THR A 115 -10.13 -9.27 -12.82
C THR A 115 -8.75 -8.65 -12.77
N VAL A 116 -7.87 -9.04 -13.70
CA VAL A 116 -6.58 -8.36 -13.96
C VAL A 116 -6.71 -7.52 -15.22
N ILE A 117 -6.33 -6.26 -15.14
CA ILE A 117 -6.28 -5.31 -16.26
C ILE A 117 -4.81 -4.99 -16.54
N PRO A 118 -4.21 -5.57 -17.59
CA PRO A 118 -2.84 -5.25 -17.96
C PRO A 118 -2.74 -3.84 -18.56
N GLU A 119 -1.56 -3.22 -18.46
CA GLU A 119 -1.25 -1.91 -19.06
C GLU A 119 -2.34 -0.84 -18.82
N ILE A 120 -2.86 -0.78 -17.60
CA ILE A 120 -3.84 0.22 -17.18
C ILE A 120 -3.23 1.62 -17.08
N LEU A 121 -1.91 1.71 -16.96
CA LEU A 121 -1.14 2.94 -16.97
C LEU A 121 -0.23 2.96 -18.20
N THR A 122 0.03 4.16 -18.72
CA THR A 122 1.17 4.36 -19.63
C THR A 122 2.49 4.39 -18.83
N VAL A 123 3.61 4.34 -19.54
CA VAL A 123 4.95 4.47 -18.92
C VAL A 123 5.09 5.84 -18.23
N GLU A 124 4.63 6.90 -18.89
CA GLU A 124 4.72 8.28 -18.41
C GLU A 124 3.85 8.50 -17.16
N GLU A 125 2.65 7.89 -17.12
CA GLU A 125 1.77 7.94 -15.96
C GLU A 125 2.39 7.22 -14.76
N GLU A 126 2.95 6.02 -14.96
CA GLU A 126 3.64 5.30 -13.89
C GLU A 126 4.82 6.11 -13.35
N GLU A 127 5.66 6.68 -14.23
CA GLU A 127 6.78 7.52 -13.80
C GLU A 127 6.34 8.76 -13.03
N ALA A 128 5.25 9.42 -13.46
CA ALA A 128 4.71 10.58 -12.76
C ALA A 128 4.17 10.21 -11.37
N LEU A 129 3.46 9.08 -11.25
CA LEU A 129 2.98 8.56 -9.97
C LEU A 129 4.13 8.20 -9.03
N ILE A 130 5.18 7.53 -9.53
CA ILE A 130 6.36 7.19 -8.72
C ILE A 130 7.04 8.47 -8.21
N ARG A 131 7.24 9.48 -9.08
CA ARG A 131 7.86 10.75 -8.67
C ARG A 131 7.05 11.47 -7.58
N GLU A 132 5.73 11.55 -7.74
CA GLU A 132 4.87 12.20 -6.74
C GLU A 132 4.92 11.46 -5.40
N VAL A 133 4.78 10.13 -5.44
CA VAL A 133 4.81 9.30 -4.23
C VAL A 133 6.18 9.40 -3.53
N ASP A 134 7.29 9.33 -4.27
CA ASP A 134 8.63 9.38 -3.69
C ASP A 134 9.00 10.74 -3.09
N ALA A 135 8.37 11.81 -3.56
CA ALA A 135 8.54 13.16 -3.03
C ALA A 135 7.79 13.42 -1.70
N ARG A 136 6.89 12.52 -1.30
CA ARG A 136 6.04 12.68 -0.11
C ARG A 136 6.58 11.88 1.09
N PRO A 137 6.31 12.35 2.33
CA PRO A 137 6.67 11.59 3.53
C PRO A 137 5.98 10.23 3.58
N TRP A 138 6.74 9.22 4.00
CA TRP A 138 6.22 7.88 4.23
C TRP A 138 5.90 7.66 5.71
N SER A 139 4.86 6.90 5.98
CA SER A 139 4.58 6.33 7.31
C SER A 139 4.90 4.83 7.36
N GLY A 140 4.91 4.25 8.56
CA GLY A 140 5.37 2.88 8.82
C GLY A 140 6.84 2.82 9.25
N LYS A 141 7.31 1.63 9.59
CA LYS A 141 8.68 1.37 10.10
C LYS A 141 9.08 2.30 11.26
N GLY A 142 8.15 2.55 12.18
CA GLY A 142 8.37 3.43 13.34
C GLY A 142 8.09 4.91 13.11
N ALA A 143 7.69 5.32 11.90
CA ALA A 143 7.44 6.72 11.55
C ALA A 143 5.98 6.99 11.14
N GLY A 144 5.52 8.23 11.35
CA GLY A 144 4.25 8.72 10.84
C GLY A 144 3.02 7.96 11.36
N LEU A 145 1.98 7.90 10.52
CA LEU A 145 0.70 7.27 10.82
C LEU A 145 0.76 5.76 10.54
N ASN A 146 0.41 4.93 11.52
CA ASN A 146 0.63 3.47 11.52
C ASN A 146 2.12 3.06 11.61
N PRO A 147 2.87 3.55 12.61
CA PRO A 147 4.30 3.24 12.77
C PRO A 147 4.57 1.75 12.97
N GLU A 148 3.58 0.98 13.42
CA GLU A 148 3.67 -0.48 13.60
C GLU A 148 3.81 -1.28 12.29
N LEU A 149 3.51 -0.68 11.13
CA LEU A 149 3.60 -1.38 9.86
C LEU A 149 5.06 -1.68 9.51
N ARG A 150 5.36 -2.92 9.15
CA ARG A 150 6.71 -3.34 8.69
C ARG A 150 7.06 -2.81 7.30
N ARG A 151 6.05 -2.41 6.54
CA ARG A 151 6.15 -1.78 5.20
C ARG A 151 5.85 -0.30 5.31
N ARG A 152 6.26 0.49 4.31
CA ARG A 152 5.95 1.91 4.26
C ARG A 152 4.62 2.15 3.54
N THR A 153 3.87 3.15 3.99
CA THR A 153 2.60 3.54 3.37
C THR A 153 2.41 5.05 3.28
N GLN A 154 1.58 5.47 2.34
CA GLN A 154 0.98 6.81 2.28
C GLN A 154 -0.52 6.65 2.12
N GLN A 155 -1.31 7.53 2.71
CA GLN A 155 -2.77 7.47 2.61
C GLN A 155 -3.29 8.83 2.14
N TYR A 156 -4.26 8.79 1.23
CA TYR A 156 -4.88 9.94 0.59
C TYR A 156 -6.41 9.81 0.69
N GLY A 157 -7.10 10.94 0.80
CA GLY A 157 -8.53 11.01 1.06
C GLY A 157 -8.86 10.76 2.53
N TYR A 158 -8.41 9.64 3.09
CA TYR A 158 -8.68 9.28 4.48
C TYR A 158 -7.48 8.60 5.13
N ILE A 159 -7.30 8.85 6.43
CA ILE A 159 -6.41 8.04 7.27
C ILE A 159 -7.21 6.89 7.87
N PHE A 160 -6.87 5.67 7.46
CA PHE A 160 -7.29 4.44 8.11
C PHE A 160 -6.21 3.97 9.10
N SER A 161 -6.56 3.91 10.38
CA SER A 161 -5.73 3.32 11.42
C SER A 161 -5.86 1.81 11.38
N TYR A 162 -4.75 1.11 11.13
CA TYR A 162 -4.72 -0.35 11.11
C TYR A 162 -4.81 -0.95 12.51
N ARG A 163 -4.27 -0.24 13.51
CA ARG A 163 -4.39 -0.60 14.92
C ARG A 163 -5.83 -0.52 15.42
N LEU A 164 -6.51 0.60 15.15
CA LEU A 164 -7.88 0.84 15.61
C LEU A 164 -8.93 0.24 14.66
N ARG A 165 -8.52 -0.15 13.45
CA ARG A 165 -9.37 -0.69 12.38
C ARG A 165 -10.51 0.26 11.98
N GLN A 166 -10.24 1.56 11.99
CA GLN A 166 -11.20 2.61 11.67
C GLN A 166 -10.53 3.79 10.97
N VAL A 167 -11.34 4.58 10.27
CA VAL A 167 -10.91 5.87 9.76
C VAL A 167 -10.80 6.85 10.93
N THR A 168 -9.68 7.56 11.01
CA THR A 168 -9.39 8.51 12.09
C THR A 168 -9.38 9.95 11.61
N GLU A 169 -9.21 10.18 10.31
CA GLU A 169 -9.09 11.52 9.75
C GLU A 169 -9.57 11.54 8.29
N ASP A 170 -10.22 12.63 7.91
CA ASP A 170 -10.57 13.00 6.53
C ASP A 170 -9.53 14.02 6.04
N LEU A 171 -8.82 13.67 4.97
CA LEU A 171 -7.77 14.49 4.38
C LEU A 171 -8.28 15.35 3.21
N GLY A 172 -9.56 15.26 2.87
CA GLY A 172 -10.18 15.98 1.76
C GLY A 172 -9.98 15.29 0.41
N GLU A 173 -10.01 16.09 -0.65
CA GLU A 173 -9.98 15.60 -2.03
C GLU A 173 -8.67 14.86 -2.37
N LEU A 174 -8.79 13.84 -3.24
CA LEU A 174 -7.64 13.11 -3.74
C LEU A 174 -6.78 14.02 -4.64
N PRO A 175 -5.43 13.96 -4.56
CA PRO A 175 -4.54 14.75 -5.41
C PRO A 175 -4.82 14.56 -6.91
N GLU A 176 -4.72 15.66 -7.68
CA GLU A 176 -4.96 15.67 -9.14
C GLU A 176 -4.12 14.66 -9.91
N ILE A 177 -2.95 14.26 -9.40
CA ILE A 177 -2.09 13.25 -10.03
C ILE A 177 -2.80 11.89 -10.19
N PHE A 178 -3.78 11.57 -9.32
CA PHE A 178 -4.54 10.32 -9.40
C PHE A 178 -5.72 10.42 -10.35
N LYS A 179 -6.14 11.62 -10.73
CA LYS A 179 -7.37 11.85 -11.50
C LYS A 179 -7.45 11.07 -12.82
N PRO A 180 -6.41 11.03 -13.67
CA PRO A 180 -6.48 10.23 -14.91
C PRO A 180 -6.76 8.75 -14.65
N LEU A 181 -6.14 8.19 -13.60
CA LEU A 181 -6.35 6.80 -13.20
C LEU A 181 -7.75 6.60 -12.59
N LEU A 182 -8.20 7.51 -11.71
CA LEU A 182 -9.51 7.44 -11.07
C LEU A 182 -10.64 7.52 -12.10
N GLU A 183 -10.56 8.44 -13.07
CA GLU A 183 -11.52 8.57 -14.17
C GLU A 183 -11.56 7.29 -15.02
N ARG A 184 -10.39 6.69 -15.30
CA ARG A 184 -10.28 5.45 -16.07
C ARG A 184 -10.96 4.27 -15.37
N VAL A 185 -10.85 4.17 -14.05
CA VAL A 185 -11.45 3.06 -13.28
C VAL A 185 -12.84 3.37 -12.73
N ALA A 186 -13.34 4.60 -12.86
CA ALA A 186 -14.60 5.03 -12.25
C ALA A 186 -15.80 4.13 -12.63
N HIS A 187 -15.84 3.67 -13.88
CA HIS A 187 -16.89 2.78 -14.39
C HIS A 187 -16.96 1.39 -13.70
N LEU A 188 -15.91 1.02 -12.94
CA LEU A 188 -15.87 -0.23 -12.18
C LEU A 188 -16.51 -0.07 -10.79
N PHE A 189 -16.75 1.15 -10.33
CA PHE A 189 -17.41 1.45 -9.06
C PHE A 189 -18.91 1.70 -9.27
N PRO A 190 -19.75 1.50 -8.24
CA PRO A 190 -21.12 2.01 -8.27
C PRO A 190 -21.13 3.52 -8.52
N SER A 191 -22.05 4.00 -9.38
CA SER A 191 -22.08 5.40 -9.81
C SER A 191 -22.28 6.40 -8.67
N ASP A 192 -22.95 5.97 -7.60
CA ASP A 192 -23.23 6.73 -6.38
C ASP A 192 -22.14 6.57 -5.30
N GLU A 193 -21.18 5.65 -5.51
CA GLU A 193 -20.06 5.39 -4.60
C GLU A 193 -18.69 5.45 -5.32
N PRO A 194 -18.33 6.60 -5.94
CA PRO A 194 -17.03 6.74 -6.60
C PRO A 194 -15.89 6.65 -5.58
N PRO A 195 -14.70 6.16 -5.97
CA PRO A 195 -13.58 6.00 -5.05
C PRO A 195 -13.13 7.36 -4.48
N ASP A 196 -12.89 7.38 -3.18
CA ASP A 196 -12.53 8.58 -2.41
C ASP A 196 -11.24 8.40 -1.59
N SER A 197 -10.63 7.21 -1.64
CA SER A 197 -9.44 6.87 -0.87
C SER A 197 -8.43 6.11 -1.72
N VAL A 198 -7.16 6.51 -1.57
CA VAL A 198 -6.01 5.80 -2.14
C VAL A 198 -5.02 5.52 -1.03
N ILE A 199 -4.63 4.25 -0.87
CA ILE A 199 -3.45 3.89 -0.07
C ILE A 199 -2.32 3.43 -0.97
N VAL A 200 -1.17 4.04 -0.79
CA VAL A 200 0.08 3.63 -1.43
C VAL A 200 0.84 2.73 -0.46
N ASN A 201 1.26 1.56 -0.93
CA ASN A 201 2.10 0.63 -0.17
C ASN A 201 3.42 0.45 -0.90
N GLU A 202 4.53 0.53 -0.19
CA GLU A 202 5.85 0.17 -0.70
C GLU A 202 6.34 -1.13 -0.06
N TYR A 203 6.80 -2.03 -0.91
CA TYR A 203 7.39 -3.31 -0.55
C TYR A 203 8.82 -3.36 -1.06
N GLU A 204 9.76 -3.50 -0.13
CA GLU A 204 11.14 -3.88 -0.45
C GLU A 204 11.24 -5.39 -0.67
N VAL A 205 12.38 -5.84 -1.20
CA VAL A 205 12.72 -7.27 -1.27
C VAL A 205 12.64 -7.88 0.13
N GLY A 206 12.07 -9.08 0.24
CA GLY A 206 11.85 -9.73 1.54
C GLY A 206 10.60 -9.25 2.29
N GLN A 207 9.80 -8.33 1.70
CA GLN A 207 8.55 -7.85 2.29
C GLN A 207 7.33 -8.39 1.54
N GLY A 208 6.35 -8.83 2.31
CA GLY A 208 5.05 -9.28 1.83
C GLY A 208 3.91 -8.73 2.67
N ILE A 209 2.71 -9.24 2.39
CA ILE A 209 1.52 -9.01 3.20
C ILE A 209 0.80 -10.34 3.40
N MET A 210 0.53 -10.66 4.67
CA MET A 210 -0.16 -11.90 5.03
C MET A 210 -1.54 -11.97 4.37
N PRO A 211 -2.03 -13.17 4.04
CA PRO A 211 -3.38 -13.37 3.52
C PRO A 211 -4.43 -12.71 4.42
N HIS A 212 -5.26 -11.86 3.84
CA HIS A 212 -6.32 -11.14 4.55
C HIS A 212 -7.49 -10.82 3.63
N VAL A 213 -8.66 -10.56 4.22
CA VAL A 213 -9.79 -9.93 3.53
C VAL A 213 -9.77 -8.44 3.87
N ASP A 214 -10.00 -7.61 2.86
CA ASP A 214 -10.06 -6.16 3.06
C ASP A 214 -11.20 -5.78 4.01
N SER A 215 -10.98 -4.73 4.82
CA SER A 215 -11.93 -4.27 5.83
C SER A 215 -13.31 -3.98 5.25
N LEU A 216 -14.38 -4.31 5.97
CA LEU A 216 -15.77 -3.94 5.60
C LEU A 216 -16.02 -2.43 5.68
N LYS A 217 -15.03 -1.63 6.12
CA LYS A 217 -15.03 -0.18 6.00
C LYS A 217 -14.65 0.32 4.60
N PHE A 218 -14.35 -0.59 3.68
CA PHE A 218 -14.09 -0.25 2.29
C PHE A 218 -15.23 -0.78 1.42
N GLY A 219 -15.57 0.00 0.40
CA GLY A 219 -16.66 -0.26 -0.52
C GLY A 219 -16.61 -1.59 -1.26
N PRO A 220 -17.64 -1.84 -2.10
CA PRO A 220 -17.83 -3.12 -2.76
C PRO A 220 -16.75 -3.44 -3.81
N VAL A 221 -15.95 -2.44 -4.19
CA VAL A 221 -14.89 -2.55 -5.18
C VAL A 221 -13.60 -2.03 -4.58
N VAL A 222 -12.54 -2.83 -4.72
CA VAL A 222 -11.17 -2.45 -4.38
C VAL A 222 -10.29 -2.73 -5.58
N ILE A 223 -9.51 -1.74 -6.01
CA ILE A 223 -8.60 -1.86 -7.15
C ILE A 223 -7.18 -1.62 -6.66
N SER A 224 -6.26 -2.52 -6.97
CA SER A 224 -4.84 -2.36 -6.64
C SER A 224 -4.01 -2.29 -7.91
N VAL A 225 -3.37 -1.14 -8.14
CA VAL A 225 -2.50 -0.88 -9.29
C VAL A 225 -1.05 -1.13 -8.89
N SER A 226 -0.33 -1.93 -9.67
CA SER A 226 1.07 -2.29 -9.43
C SER A 226 2.01 -1.38 -10.21
N LEU A 227 3.02 -0.81 -9.54
CA LEU A 227 4.11 -0.05 -10.14
C LEU A 227 5.46 -0.72 -9.83
N LEU A 228 6.46 -0.44 -10.67
CA LEU A 228 7.84 -0.92 -10.53
C LEU A 228 7.97 -2.45 -10.67
N SER A 229 8.12 -3.18 -9.57
CA SER A 229 8.39 -4.62 -9.59
C SER A 229 7.12 -5.46 -9.68
N PRO A 230 7.11 -6.54 -10.48
CA PRO A 230 6.01 -7.51 -10.49
C PRO A 230 5.98 -8.34 -9.20
N CYS A 231 4.83 -8.94 -8.85
CA CYS A 231 4.72 -9.94 -7.77
C CYS A 231 3.66 -11.00 -8.07
N ALA A 232 3.73 -12.13 -7.36
CA ALA A 232 2.59 -13.04 -7.23
C ALA A 232 1.61 -12.54 -6.16
N LEU A 233 0.34 -12.42 -6.54
CA LEU A 233 -0.77 -12.26 -5.59
C LEU A 233 -1.46 -13.61 -5.41
N HIS A 234 -1.40 -14.15 -4.20
CA HIS A 234 -2.15 -15.35 -3.83
C HIS A 234 -3.56 -14.94 -3.41
N VAL A 235 -4.57 -15.50 -4.06
CA VAL A 235 -5.99 -15.28 -3.78
C VAL A 235 -6.61 -16.61 -3.40
N CYS A 236 -6.92 -16.78 -2.12
CA CYS A 236 -7.33 -18.07 -1.54
C CYS A 236 -8.70 -17.96 -0.91
N ARG A 237 -9.57 -18.95 -1.14
CA ARG A 237 -10.93 -18.96 -0.59
C ARG A 237 -10.90 -18.94 0.94
N VAL A 238 -11.77 -18.13 1.55
CA VAL A 238 -11.97 -18.13 3.01
C VAL A 238 -12.71 -19.42 3.37
N ARG A 239 -12.04 -20.29 4.11
CA ARG A 239 -12.58 -21.59 4.53
C ARG A 239 -13.15 -21.54 5.93
N LYS A 240 -14.24 -22.28 6.18
CA LYS A 240 -14.73 -22.51 7.53
C LYS A 240 -13.86 -23.54 8.23
N LYS A 241 -13.86 -23.50 9.56
CA LYS A 241 -13.14 -24.48 10.38
C LYS A 241 -13.66 -25.89 10.08
N GLY A 242 -12.79 -26.74 9.54
CA GLY A 242 -13.12 -28.13 9.19
C GLY A 242 -13.42 -28.38 7.71
N GLU A 243 -13.42 -27.35 6.86
CA GLU A 243 -13.42 -27.52 5.41
C GLU A 243 -12.01 -27.86 4.91
N GLU A 244 -11.89 -28.90 4.09
CA GLU A 244 -10.62 -29.28 3.48
C GLU A 244 -10.21 -28.27 2.40
N ALA A 245 -8.90 -28.12 2.20
CA ALA A 245 -8.38 -27.23 1.19
C ALA A 245 -8.55 -27.85 -0.20
N GLU A 246 -9.59 -27.48 -0.93
CA GLU A 246 -9.65 -27.73 -2.36
C GLU A 246 -8.64 -26.80 -3.05
N SER A 247 -7.63 -27.40 -3.69
CA SER A 247 -6.59 -26.67 -4.44
C SER A 247 -7.17 -25.90 -5.63
N ALA A 248 -8.39 -26.23 -6.07
CA ALA A 248 -9.01 -25.62 -7.24
C ALA A 248 -9.55 -24.20 -6.99
N ASP A 249 -9.72 -23.83 -5.72
CA ASP A 249 -10.24 -22.54 -5.30
C ASP A 249 -9.14 -21.51 -5.02
N ASP A 250 -7.88 -21.95 -4.97
CA ASP A 250 -6.75 -21.07 -4.68
C ASP A 250 -6.09 -20.67 -6.00
N HIS A 251 -5.92 -19.36 -6.19
CA HIS A 251 -5.37 -18.78 -7.40
C HIS A 251 -4.10 -18.00 -7.07
N THR A 252 -3.17 -17.98 -8.00
CA THR A 252 -2.02 -17.08 -7.95
C THR A 252 -1.99 -16.27 -9.23
N LEU A 253 -1.94 -14.95 -9.09
CA LEU A 253 -1.93 -14.01 -10.20
C LEU A 253 -0.57 -13.32 -10.31
N ALA A 254 -0.02 -13.26 -11.53
CA ALA A 254 1.11 -12.39 -11.83
C ALA A 254 0.63 -10.94 -11.94
N LEU A 255 1.03 -10.09 -10.99
CA LEU A 255 0.75 -8.67 -11.04
C LEU A 255 1.96 -7.94 -11.60
N HIS A 256 1.94 -7.71 -12.91
CA HIS A 256 2.98 -6.95 -13.62
C HIS A 256 2.91 -5.46 -13.30
N ARG A 257 4.00 -4.72 -13.52
CA ARG A 257 3.94 -3.25 -13.44
C ARG A 257 2.93 -2.70 -14.43
N ARG A 258 2.32 -1.55 -14.09
CA ARG A 258 1.22 -0.92 -14.83
C ARG A 258 -0.02 -1.81 -14.99
N SER A 259 -0.16 -2.88 -14.22
CA SER A 259 -1.41 -3.66 -14.17
C SER A 259 -2.27 -3.24 -12.99
N ALA A 260 -3.58 -3.45 -13.09
CA ALA A 260 -4.49 -3.42 -11.96
C ALA A 260 -5.07 -4.80 -11.68
N VAL A 261 -5.30 -5.11 -10.41
CA VAL A 261 -6.23 -6.17 -10.00
C VAL A 261 -7.47 -5.54 -9.38
N VAL A 262 -8.63 -6.03 -9.78
CA VAL A 262 -9.95 -5.60 -9.30
C VAL A 262 -10.52 -6.71 -8.43
N LEU A 263 -10.95 -6.35 -7.23
CA LEU A 263 -11.68 -7.21 -6.31
C LEU A 263 -13.10 -6.65 -6.14
N SER A 264 -14.08 -7.44 -6.57
CA SER A 264 -15.50 -7.14 -6.43
C SER A 264 -16.30 -8.41 -6.12
N GLY A 265 -17.52 -8.25 -5.60
CA GLY A 265 -18.42 -9.39 -5.34
C GLY A 265 -17.75 -10.48 -4.50
N GLU A 266 -17.72 -11.71 -5.00
CA GLU A 266 -17.18 -12.85 -4.25
C GLU A 266 -15.69 -12.69 -3.94
N SER A 267 -14.87 -12.28 -4.90
CA SER A 267 -13.43 -12.06 -4.70
C SER A 267 -13.11 -11.00 -3.63
N ARG A 268 -14.02 -10.04 -3.40
CA ARG A 268 -13.86 -8.97 -2.41
C ARG A 268 -14.07 -9.45 -0.97
N TYR A 269 -14.97 -10.40 -0.76
CA TYR A 269 -15.43 -10.79 0.58
C TYR A 269 -15.16 -12.25 0.95
N GLY A 270 -15.19 -13.15 -0.04
CA GLY A 270 -15.06 -14.59 0.12
C GLY A 270 -13.64 -15.12 -0.06
N TYR A 271 -12.68 -14.25 -0.42
CA TYR A 271 -11.30 -14.62 -0.69
C TYR A 271 -10.33 -13.76 0.11
N THR A 272 -9.34 -14.40 0.71
CA THR A 272 -8.14 -13.74 1.21
C THR A 272 -7.21 -13.42 0.06
N HIS A 273 -6.43 -12.35 0.19
CA HIS A 273 -5.34 -12.06 -0.72
C HIS A 273 -4.05 -11.73 0.04
N GLY A 274 -2.91 -12.12 -0.52
CA GLY A 274 -1.61 -11.95 0.10
C GLY A 274 -0.46 -11.95 -0.90
N ILE A 275 0.66 -11.37 -0.50
CA ILE A 275 1.92 -11.37 -1.26
C ILE A 275 2.97 -12.01 -0.36
N SER A 276 3.69 -12.99 -0.90
CA SER A 276 4.77 -13.68 -0.19
C SER A 276 5.89 -12.69 0.21
N LYS A 277 6.82 -13.15 1.04
CA LYS A 277 8.06 -12.42 1.34
C LYS A 277 9.23 -12.88 0.45
N ASP A 278 8.95 -13.72 -0.54
CA ASP A 278 9.98 -14.37 -1.33
C ASP A 278 10.65 -13.33 -2.24
N GLU A 279 11.92 -13.56 -2.57
CA GLU A 279 12.67 -12.66 -3.47
C GLU A 279 12.39 -12.98 -4.94
N ILE A 280 11.87 -14.17 -5.20
CA ILE A 280 11.49 -14.65 -6.51
C ILE A 280 10.14 -15.35 -6.33
N ASP A 281 9.12 -14.84 -7.01
CA ASP A 281 7.85 -15.54 -7.11
C ASP A 281 7.81 -16.40 -8.39
N TRP A 282 6.94 -17.40 -8.38
CA TRP A 282 6.59 -18.20 -9.55
C TRP A 282 5.08 -18.19 -9.74
N VAL A 283 4.64 -17.85 -10.94
CA VAL A 283 3.23 -17.96 -11.35
C VAL A 283 3.21 -18.79 -12.63
N ASP A 284 2.62 -19.97 -12.56
CA ASP A 284 2.75 -21.00 -13.60
C ASP A 284 4.23 -21.26 -13.97
N GLU A 285 4.63 -20.95 -15.20
CA GLU A 285 6.01 -21.07 -15.69
C GLU A 285 6.78 -19.73 -15.64
N GLU A 286 6.12 -18.65 -15.24
CA GLU A 286 6.71 -17.31 -15.19
C GLU A 286 7.49 -17.08 -13.88
N ARG A 287 8.77 -16.72 -14.04
CA ARG A 287 9.66 -16.33 -12.94
C ARG A 287 9.60 -14.82 -12.73
N LEU A 288 9.10 -14.38 -11.57
CA LEU A 288 9.00 -12.96 -11.21
C LEU A 288 10.07 -12.61 -10.18
N VAL A 289 11.14 -11.93 -10.63
CA VAL A 289 12.17 -11.45 -9.72
C VAL A 289 11.68 -10.17 -9.02
N ARG A 290 11.65 -10.18 -7.70
CA ARG A 290 11.19 -9.06 -6.87
C ARG A 290 12.28 -8.01 -6.73
N SER A 291 11.89 -6.75 -6.88
CA SER A 291 12.61 -5.57 -6.41
C SER A 291 11.64 -4.66 -5.65
N ARG A 292 12.02 -3.41 -5.41
CA ARG A 292 11.12 -2.39 -4.88
C ARG A 292 9.81 -2.36 -5.69
N ARG A 293 8.68 -2.55 -5.00
CA ARG A 293 7.33 -2.49 -5.57
C ARG A 293 6.55 -1.40 -4.88
N ILE A 294 5.78 -0.65 -5.66
CA ILE A 294 4.76 0.25 -5.14
C ILE A 294 3.41 -0.26 -5.61
N SER A 295 2.37 -0.15 -4.78
CA SER A 295 1.00 -0.33 -5.22
C SER A 295 0.06 0.74 -4.71
N LEU A 296 -0.85 1.18 -5.57
CA LEU A 296 -1.92 2.13 -5.26
C LEU A 296 -3.22 1.34 -5.13
N THR A 297 -3.78 1.29 -3.93
CA THR A 297 -5.07 0.66 -3.69
C THR A 297 -6.16 1.73 -3.61
N ILE A 298 -7.01 1.75 -4.63
CA ILE A 298 -8.14 2.66 -4.83
C ILE A 298 -9.41 2.02 -4.29
N ARG A 299 -10.16 2.76 -3.48
CA ARG A 299 -11.37 2.28 -2.83
C ARG A 299 -12.27 3.43 -2.38
N ARG A 300 -13.52 3.07 -2.02
CA ARG A 300 -14.46 3.94 -1.30
C ARG A 300 -14.38 3.66 0.20
N ILE A 301 -14.36 4.66 1.06
CA ILE A 301 -14.61 4.47 2.51
C ILE A 301 -16.11 4.32 2.76
N GLN A 302 -16.50 3.33 3.55
CA GLN A 302 -17.89 3.07 3.96
C GLN A 302 -18.09 3.33 5.46
N GLY A 303 -19.26 3.87 5.80
CA GLY A 303 -19.67 4.07 7.18
C GLY A 303 -18.84 5.10 7.94
N TYR A 304 -18.27 6.07 7.21
CA TYR A 304 -17.71 7.29 7.79
C TYR A 304 -18.72 8.41 7.56
N GLY A 305 -19.48 8.73 8.61
CA GLY A 305 -20.39 9.86 8.63
C GLY A 305 -20.21 10.56 9.97
N TRP A 306 -19.74 11.80 9.93
CA TRP A 306 -20.07 12.73 11.00
C TRP A 306 -21.54 13.06 10.83
N THR A 307 -22.39 12.60 11.75
CA THR A 307 -23.68 13.27 11.95
C THR A 307 -23.35 14.64 12.55
N VAL A 308 -23.23 15.64 11.69
CA VAL A 308 -23.37 17.03 12.12
C VAL A 308 -24.87 17.24 12.26
N GLU A 309 -25.39 16.97 13.46
CA GLU A 309 -26.71 17.45 13.88
C GLU A 309 -26.62 18.93 14.33
#